data_AF-A0AAN7TRU0-F1
#
_entry.id   AF-A0AAN7TRU0-F1
#
_cell.length_a   1.000
_cell.length_b   1.000
_cell.length_c   1.000
_cell.angle_alpha   90.00
_cell.angle_beta   90.00
_cell.angle_gamma   90.00
#
_symmetry.space_group_name_H-M   'P 1'
#
loop_
_entity.id
_entity.type
_entity.pdbx_description
1 polymer ?
#
loop_
_entity_poly.entity_id
_entity_poly.type
_entity_poly.pdbx_seq_one_letter_code
_entity_poly.pdbx_strand_id
1 'polypeptide(L)'
;MASSVRGMASSMVEAVVADFERSTGPWEIEWIVLPQICALSHACLEQTRYLLRGLEVDEEGMQRNLALTKGNVVSEAVMMGLGKTIGRQYAHDLVYDLCRRTQLEDKTLLELLRQSEEVKKAGLADDELASLCDPANYLGLSEIMVDRLLKSKA
;
A
#
# COMPACT_ATOMS: atom_id res chain seq x y z
N MET A 1 -5.30 -22.28 -3.72
CA MET A 1 -4.15 -23.03 -3.15
C MET A 1 -3.77 -22.51 -1.77
N ALA A 2 -3.42 -21.23 -1.61
CA ALA A 2 -3.03 -20.68 -0.29
C ALA A 2 -4.10 -20.84 0.82
N SER A 3 -5.38 -20.63 0.51
CA SER A 3 -6.48 -20.86 1.46
C SER A 3 -6.59 -22.33 1.87
N SER A 4 -6.45 -23.26 0.92
CA SER A 4 -6.46 -24.69 1.16
C SER A 4 -5.31 -25.12 2.07
N VAL A 5 -4.08 -24.65 1.80
CA VAL A 5 -2.91 -24.91 2.66
C VAL A 5 -3.14 -24.41 4.07
N ARG A 6 -3.71 -23.21 4.25
CA ARG A 6 -4.04 -22.69 5.59
C ARG A 6 -5.07 -23.55 6.32
N GLY A 7 -6.14 -23.98 5.65
CA GLY A 7 -7.15 -24.84 6.27
C GLY A 7 -6.56 -26.19 6.71
N MET A 8 -5.73 -26.79 5.86
CA MET A 8 -5.02 -28.03 6.15
C MET A 8 -3.97 -27.90 7.26
N ALA A 9 -3.30 -26.74 7.36
CA ALA A 9 -2.35 -26.49 8.44
C ALA A 9 -3.04 -26.56 9.82
N SER A 10 -4.31 -26.15 9.94
CA SER A 10 -5.08 -26.32 11.18
C SER A 10 -5.25 -27.80 11.55
N SER A 11 -5.54 -28.68 10.57
CA SER A 11 -5.63 -30.12 10.81
C SER A 11 -4.29 -30.72 11.27
N MET A 12 -3.16 -30.17 10.81
CA MET A 12 -1.84 -30.58 11.32
C MET A 12 -1.62 -30.15 12.77
N VAL A 13 -2.19 -29.02 13.21
CA VAL A 13 -2.15 -28.61 14.63
C VAL A 13 -3.00 -29.53 15.50
N GLU A 14 -4.17 -29.95 15.01
CA GLU A 14 -5.00 -30.96 15.68
C GLU A 14 -4.29 -32.31 15.78
N ALA A 15 -3.54 -32.70 14.74
CA ALA A 15 -2.76 -33.94 14.72
C ALA A 15 -1.64 -34.01 15.79
N VAL A 16 -1.22 -32.87 16.36
CA VAL A 16 -0.23 -32.83 17.45
C VAL A 16 -0.75 -33.49 18.74
N VAL A 17 -2.06 -33.52 18.94
CA VAL A 17 -2.67 -34.18 20.11
C VAL A 17 -2.70 -35.69 19.88
N ALA A 18 -1.58 -36.35 20.14
CA ALA A 18 -1.44 -37.80 20.01
C ALA A 18 -1.50 -38.50 21.38
N ASP A 19 -2.32 -39.55 21.48
CA ASP A 19 -2.42 -40.42 22.65
C ASP A 19 -1.29 -41.46 22.73
N PHE A 20 -0.74 -41.65 23.94
CA PHE A 20 0.22 -42.70 24.31
C PHE A 20 1.40 -42.85 23.32
N GLU A 21 1.80 -44.09 22.99
CA GLU A 21 2.94 -44.40 22.11
C GLU A 21 2.56 -44.45 20.62
N ARG A 22 1.26 -44.50 20.28
CA ARG A 22 0.74 -44.41 18.91
C ARG A 22 -0.76 -44.04 18.92
N SER A 23 -1.08 -42.87 18.39
CA SER A 23 -2.46 -42.40 18.26
C SER A 23 -3.13 -42.94 16.98
N THR A 24 -4.42 -43.24 17.07
CA THR A 24 -5.29 -43.60 15.93
C THR A 24 -6.18 -42.39 15.62
N GLY A 25 -6.25 -41.95 14.36
CA GLY A 25 -6.87 -40.69 13.97
C GLY A 25 -5.84 -39.57 13.72
N PRO A 26 -5.30 -38.89 14.75
CA PRO A 26 -4.30 -37.82 14.62
C PRO A 26 -3.11 -38.19 13.72
N TRP A 27 -2.53 -39.38 13.92
CA TRP A 27 -1.44 -39.87 13.08
C TRP A 27 -1.84 -40.10 11.61
N GLU A 28 -3.07 -40.56 11.37
CA GLU A 28 -3.58 -40.86 10.02
C GLU A 28 -3.94 -39.58 9.25
N ILE A 29 -4.33 -38.51 9.96
CA ILE A 29 -4.54 -37.17 9.38
C ILE A 29 -3.26 -36.68 8.69
N GLU A 30 -2.10 -36.91 9.31
CA GLU A 30 -0.81 -36.48 8.74
C GLU A 30 -0.59 -37.05 7.33
N TRP A 31 -0.95 -38.31 7.09
CA TRP A 31 -0.76 -38.97 5.80
C TRP A 31 -1.58 -38.35 4.67
N ILE A 32 -2.75 -37.80 5.01
CA ILE A 32 -3.64 -37.17 4.04
C ILE A 32 -3.19 -35.73 3.81
N VAL A 33 -2.93 -35.01 4.91
CA VAL A 33 -2.81 -33.56 4.90
C VAL A 33 -1.39 -33.10 4.57
N LEU A 34 -0.37 -33.75 5.12
CA LEU A 34 1.02 -33.32 4.95
C LEU A 34 1.47 -33.37 3.48
N PRO A 35 1.26 -34.46 2.72
CA PRO A 35 1.64 -34.50 1.31
C PRO A 35 0.92 -33.44 0.48
N GLN A 36 -0.36 -33.20 0.79
CA GLN A 36 -1.17 -32.20 0.09
C GLN A 36 -0.71 -30.77 0.37
N ILE A 37 -0.34 -30.46 1.62
CA ILE A 37 0.28 -29.18 1.98
C ILE A 37 1.57 -28.96 1.19
N CYS A 38 2.46 -29.97 1.15
CA CYS A 38 3.73 -29.87 0.42
C CYS A 38 3.50 -29.65 -1.08
N ALA A 39 2.62 -30.44 -1.71
CA ALA A 39 2.32 -30.33 -3.13
C ALA A 39 1.72 -28.96 -3.50
N LEU A 40 0.73 -28.49 -2.74
CA LEU A 40 0.11 -27.18 -3.01
C LEU A 40 1.05 -26.01 -2.73
N SER A 41 1.93 -26.12 -1.73
CA SER A 41 2.93 -25.10 -1.44
C SER A 41 3.96 -25.02 -2.56
N HIS A 42 4.43 -26.17 -3.06
CA HIS A 42 5.29 -26.23 -4.23
C HIS A 42 4.63 -25.59 -5.45
N ALA A 43 3.37 -25.92 -5.74
CA ALA A 43 2.63 -25.31 -6.84
C ALA A 43 2.47 -23.78 -6.68
N CYS A 44 2.24 -23.28 -5.45
CA CYS A 44 2.22 -21.84 -5.18
C CYS A 44 3.56 -21.19 -5.49
N LEU A 45 4.68 -21.79 -5.08
CA LEU A 45 6.03 -21.27 -5.31
C LEU A 45 6.37 -21.25 -6.80
N GLU A 46 6.08 -22.33 -7.52
CA GLU A 46 6.31 -22.43 -8.96
C GLU A 46 5.49 -21.39 -9.73
N GLN A 47 4.19 -21.25 -9.40
CA GLN A 47 3.34 -20.23 -10.01
C GLN A 47 3.81 -18.82 -9.69
N THR A 48 4.21 -18.56 -8.44
CA THR A 48 4.74 -17.25 -8.03
C THR A 48 6.02 -16.92 -8.81
N ARG A 49 6.94 -17.89 -8.95
CA ARG A 49 8.15 -17.73 -9.76
C ARG A 49 7.84 -17.43 -11.22
N TYR A 50 6.85 -18.12 -11.80
CA TYR A 50 6.40 -17.88 -13.16
C TYR A 50 5.84 -16.46 -13.32
N LEU A 51 4.93 -16.05 -12.44
CA LEU A 51 4.31 -14.72 -12.46
C LEU A 51 5.35 -13.60 -12.30
N LEU A 52 6.27 -13.73 -11.33
CA LEU A 52 7.30 -12.71 -11.09
C LEU A 52 8.31 -12.59 -12.25
N ARG A 53 8.56 -13.66 -13.01
CA ARG A 53 9.44 -13.60 -14.19
C ARG A 53 8.83 -12.87 -15.38
N GLY A 54 7.51 -12.91 -15.52
CA GLY A 54 6.76 -12.30 -16.61
C GLY A 54 5.94 -11.09 -16.19
N LEU A 55 6.21 -10.50 -15.03
CA LEU A 55 5.46 -9.35 -14.54
C LEU A 55 5.78 -8.12 -15.38
N GLU A 56 4.75 -7.55 -16.01
CA GLU A 56 4.83 -6.29 -16.73
C GLU A 56 4.22 -5.17 -15.88
N VAL A 57 4.92 -4.03 -15.78
CA VAL A 57 4.48 -2.87 -15.01
C VAL A 57 3.99 -1.80 -15.98
N ASP A 58 2.71 -1.44 -15.87
CA ASP A 58 2.10 -0.31 -16.61
C ASP A 58 2.28 0.98 -15.80
N GLU A 59 3.41 1.66 -15.98
CA GLU A 59 3.73 2.92 -15.31
C GLU A 59 2.71 4.02 -15.62
N GLU A 60 2.24 4.09 -16.87
CA GLU A 60 1.20 5.04 -17.26
C GLU A 60 -0.12 4.76 -16.55
N GLY A 61 -0.47 3.48 -16.40
CA GLY A 61 -1.62 3.03 -15.62
C GLY A 61 -1.52 3.42 -14.15
N MET A 62 -0.34 3.29 -13.55
CA MET A 62 -0.09 3.76 -12.19
C MET A 62 -0.32 5.28 -12.07
N GLN A 63 0.21 6.07 -13.02
CA GLN A 63 0.01 7.52 -13.04
C GLN A 63 -1.48 7.90 -13.23
N ARG A 64 -2.18 7.23 -14.15
CA ARG A 64 -3.64 7.42 -14.33
C ARG A 64 -4.41 7.14 -13.06
N ASN A 65 -4.06 6.07 -12.33
CA ASN A 65 -4.72 5.70 -11.08
C ASN A 65 -4.49 6.73 -9.98
N LEU A 66 -3.28 7.29 -9.87
CA LEU A 66 -2.97 8.37 -8.92
C LEU A 66 -3.78 9.64 -9.23
N ALA A 67 -3.96 9.95 -10.51
CA ALA A 67 -4.74 11.10 -10.98
C ALA A 67 -6.25 10.98 -10.70
N LEU A 68 -6.80 9.79 -10.44
CA LEU A 68 -8.24 9.58 -10.17
C LEU A 68 -8.76 10.43 -8.99
N THR A 69 -7.90 10.69 -8.00
CA THR A 69 -8.25 11.50 -6.83
C THR A 69 -8.12 13.00 -7.05
N LYS A 70 -7.69 13.41 -8.26
CA LYS A 70 -7.43 14.81 -8.65
C LYS A 70 -6.50 15.56 -7.69
N GLY A 71 -5.52 14.84 -7.12
CA GLY A 71 -4.55 15.37 -6.16
C GLY A 71 -4.92 15.20 -4.69
N ASN A 72 -6.12 14.71 -4.35
CA ASN A 72 -6.49 14.51 -2.95
C ASN A 72 -5.64 13.44 -2.24
N VAL A 73 -5.06 12.48 -2.98
CA VAL A 73 -4.16 11.44 -2.44
C VAL A 73 -2.92 12.02 -1.75
N VAL A 74 -2.50 13.25 -2.13
CA VAL A 74 -1.36 13.96 -1.52
C VAL A 74 -1.78 15.12 -0.61
N SER A 75 -3.03 15.12 -0.14
CA SER A 75 -3.55 16.16 0.78
C SER A 75 -2.71 16.31 2.06
N GLU A 76 -2.16 15.22 2.59
CA GLU A 76 -1.25 15.27 3.73
C GLU A 76 0.04 16.03 3.40
N ALA A 77 0.64 15.79 2.23
CA ALA A 77 1.85 16.48 1.77
C ALA A 77 1.63 17.99 1.70
N VAL A 78 0.51 18.40 1.08
CA VAL A 78 0.10 19.80 0.99
C VAL A 78 -0.13 20.40 2.39
N MET A 79 -0.85 19.71 3.27
CA MET A 79 -1.11 20.17 4.64
C MET A 79 0.19 20.33 5.44
N MET A 80 1.14 19.39 5.32
CA MET A 80 2.44 19.47 5.96
C MET A 80 3.28 20.63 5.43
N GLY A 81 3.22 20.89 4.11
CA GLY A 81 3.88 22.03 3.47
C GLY A 81 3.31 23.36 3.98
N LEU A 82 1.99 23.55 3.87
CA LEU A 82 1.29 24.74 4.34
C LEU A 82 1.39 24.93 5.86
N GLY A 83 1.40 23.84 6.63
CA GLY A 83 1.48 23.88 8.09
C GLY A 83 2.74 24.57 8.62
N LYS A 84 3.82 24.64 7.82
CA LYS A 84 5.04 25.38 8.17
C LYS A 84 4.86 26.90 8.15
N THR A 85 3.89 27.42 7.39
CA THR A 85 3.67 28.86 7.21
C THR A 85 2.43 29.35 7.96
N ILE A 86 1.30 28.65 7.84
CA ILE A 86 0.01 29.08 8.42
C ILE A 86 -0.39 28.30 9.68
N GLY A 87 0.45 27.37 10.13
CA GLY A 87 0.19 26.51 11.29
C GLY A 87 -0.59 25.24 10.94
N ARG A 88 -0.23 24.14 11.59
CA ARG A 88 -0.69 22.78 11.24
C ARG A 88 -2.21 22.60 11.31
N GLN A 89 -2.86 23.10 12.36
CA GLN A 89 -4.31 22.94 12.54
C GLN A 89 -5.08 23.69 11.44
N TYR A 90 -4.69 24.93 11.17
CA TYR A 90 -5.35 25.75 10.16
C TYR A 90 -5.10 25.20 8.74
N ALA A 91 -3.88 24.75 8.44
CA ALA A 91 -3.57 24.08 7.19
C ALA A 91 -4.39 22.80 6.97
N HIS A 92 -4.59 22.02 8.03
CA HIS A 92 -5.45 20.83 7.98
C HIS A 92 -6.89 21.20 7.59
N ASP A 93 -7.50 22.14 8.31
CA ASP A 93 -8.90 22.51 8.08
C ASP A 93 -9.09 23.13 6.69
N LEU A 94 -8.15 23.97 6.25
CA LEU A 94 -8.15 24.54 4.89
C LEU A 94 -8.05 23.48 3.80
N VAL A 95 -7.06 22.58 3.89
CA VAL A 95 -6.86 21.53 2.87
C VAL A 95 -8.03 20.56 2.88
N TYR A 96 -8.61 20.25 4.04
CA TYR A 96 -9.80 19.41 4.16
C TYR A 96 -10.99 19.99 3.39
N ASP A 97 -11.26 21.28 3.56
CA ASP A 97 -12.34 21.97 2.86
C ASP A 97 -12.09 22.02 1.34
N LEU A 98 -10.86 22.29 0.91
CA LEU A 98 -10.51 22.27 -0.52
C LEU A 98 -10.63 20.86 -1.11
N CYS A 99 -10.21 19.83 -0.37
CA CYS A 99 -10.35 18.43 -0.79
C CYS A 99 -11.80 17.98 -0.91
N ARG A 100 -12.74 18.60 -0.19
CA ARG A 100 -14.19 18.36 -0.33
C ARG A 100 -14.78 19.11 -1.53
N ARG A 101 -14.18 20.25 -1.89
CA ARG A 101 -14.60 21.04 -3.05
C ARG A 101 -14.15 20.42 -4.37
N THR A 102 -13.06 19.65 -4.40
CA THR A 102 -12.60 18.97 -5.63
C THR A 102 -13.65 18.00 -6.18
N GLN A 103 -14.44 17.33 -5.33
CA GLN A 103 -15.54 16.47 -5.80
C GLN A 103 -16.78 17.25 -6.27
N LEU A 104 -17.00 18.45 -5.74
CA LEU A 104 -18.17 19.28 -6.09
C LEU A 104 -17.94 20.10 -7.37
N GLU A 105 -16.73 20.61 -7.56
CA GLU A 105 -16.41 21.58 -8.63
C GLU A 105 -15.73 20.95 -9.85
N ASP A 106 -15.52 19.63 -9.86
CA ASP A 106 -14.80 18.89 -10.90
C ASP A 106 -13.34 19.36 -11.14
N LYS A 107 -12.77 20.16 -10.22
CA LYS A 107 -11.41 20.69 -10.28
C LYS A 107 -10.39 19.83 -9.53
N THR A 108 -9.13 19.99 -9.88
CA THR A 108 -7.99 19.44 -9.14
C THR A 108 -7.72 20.21 -7.85
N LEU A 109 -7.08 19.53 -6.89
CA LEU A 109 -6.65 20.16 -5.64
C LEU A 109 -5.71 21.33 -5.91
N LEU A 110 -4.79 21.19 -6.88
CA LEU A 110 -3.85 22.24 -7.27
C LEU A 110 -4.57 23.51 -7.77
N GLU A 111 -5.61 23.35 -8.60
CA GLU A 111 -6.41 24.49 -9.09
C GLU A 111 -7.13 25.21 -7.95
N LEU A 112 -7.68 24.48 -6.99
CA LEU A 112 -8.37 25.06 -5.83
C LEU A 112 -7.40 25.74 -4.85
N LEU A 113 -6.21 25.18 -4.65
CA LEU A 113 -5.16 25.79 -3.85
C LEU A 113 -4.69 27.11 -4.47
N ARG A 114 -4.50 27.16 -5.80
CA ARG A 114 -4.16 28.38 -6.55
C ARG A 114 -5.24 29.47 -6.45
N GLN A 115 -6.51 29.07 -6.26
CA GLN A 115 -7.64 29.98 -6.12
C GLN A 115 -7.83 30.50 -4.68
N SER A 116 -7.25 29.84 -3.66
CA SER A 116 -7.40 30.25 -2.26
C SER A 116 -6.52 31.43 -1.91
N GLU A 117 -7.13 32.49 -1.37
CA GLU A 117 -6.42 33.67 -0.88
C GLU A 117 -5.59 33.38 0.37
N GLU A 118 -6.02 32.42 1.18
CA GLU A 118 -5.32 31.92 2.37
C GLU A 118 -3.99 31.26 1.97
N VAL A 119 -4.00 30.44 0.91
CA VAL A 119 -2.79 29.81 0.35
C VAL A 119 -1.86 30.86 -0.26
N LYS A 120 -2.39 31.86 -0.98
CA LYS A 120 -1.56 32.96 -1.51
C LYS A 120 -0.89 33.76 -0.39
N LYS A 121 -1.60 34.02 0.72
CA LYS A 121 -1.04 34.69 1.91
C LYS A 121 0.05 33.87 2.60
N ALA A 122 0.01 32.55 2.45
CA ALA A 122 1.05 31.65 2.97
C ALA A 122 2.40 31.85 2.27
N GLY A 123 2.43 32.49 1.10
CA GLY A 123 3.65 32.91 0.41
C GLY A 123 4.43 31.80 -0.29
N LEU A 124 3.82 30.62 -0.50
CA LEU A 124 4.46 29.56 -1.29
C LEU A 124 4.49 29.94 -2.78
N ALA A 125 5.60 29.63 -3.44
CA ALA A 125 5.69 29.76 -4.89
C ALA A 125 4.79 28.74 -5.59
N ASP A 126 4.34 29.05 -6.80
CA ASP A 126 3.46 28.16 -7.57
C ASP A 126 4.14 26.80 -7.87
N ASP A 127 5.45 26.82 -8.14
CA ASP A 127 6.25 25.60 -8.36
C ASP A 127 6.34 24.73 -7.10
N GLU A 128 6.42 25.36 -5.92
CA GLU A 128 6.44 24.63 -4.63
C GLU A 128 5.09 23.97 -4.37
N LEU A 129 3.99 24.68 -4.66
CA LEU A 129 2.63 24.15 -4.56
C LEU A 129 2.41 22.98 -5.53
N ALA A 130 2.86 23.12 -6.78
CA ALA A 130 2.80 22.06 -7.78
C ALA A 130 3.61 20.82 -7.35
N SER A 131 4.80 21.02 -6.78
CA SER A 131 5.65 19.95 -6.27
C SER A 131 5.00 19.20 -5.10
N LEU A 132 4.32 19.91 -4.17
CA LEU A 132 3.57 19.29 -3.08
C LEU A 132 2.33 18.52 -3.57
N CYS A 133 1.78 18.90 -4.72
CA CYS A 133 0.64 18.21 -5.35
C CYS A 133 1.05 17.04 -6.26
N ASP A 134 2.34 16.77 -6.44
CA ASP A 134 2.85 15.64 -7.22
C ASP A 134 3.05 14.40 -6.31
N PRO A 135 2.30 13.29 -6.55
CA PRO A 135 2.47 12.03 -5.81
C PRO A 135 3.89 11.46 -5.82
N ALA A 136 4.67 11.72 -6.87
CA ALA A 136 6.05 11.25 -6.97
C ALA A 136 6.97 11.88 -5.92
N ASN A 137 6.60 13.04 -5.37
CA ASN A 137 7.38 13.74 -4.35
C ASN A 137 7.02 13.34 -2.91
N TYR A 138 6.05 12.43 -2.73
CA TYR A 138 5.55 12.02 -1.41
C TYR A 138 5.66 10.51 -1.17
N LEU A 139 6.88 9.97 -1.34
CA LEU A 139 7.18 8.53 -1.20
C LEU A 139 7.59 8.10 0.21
N GLY A 140 7.73 9.05 1.14
CA GLY A 140 8.18 8.78 2.51
C GLY A 140 9.55 8.08 2.55
N LEU A 141 9.62 6.91 3.19
CA LEU A 141 10.83 6.11 3.29
C LEU A 141 10.90 4.95 2.29
N SER A 142 10.02 4.93 1.27
CA SER A 142 9.87 3.79 0.36
C SER A 142 11.19 3.38 -0.30
N GLU A 143 11.94 4.33 -0.86
CA GLU A 143 13.25 4.05 -1.49
C GLU A 143 14.27 3.52 -0.47
N ILE A 144 14.33 4.11 0.73
CA ILE A 144 15.23 3.67 1.79
C ILE A 144 14.92 2.23 2.22
N MET A 145 13.65 1.84 2.27
CA MET A 145 13.24 0.47 2.59
C MET A 145 13.64 -0.52 1.48
N VAL A 146 13.47 -0.14 0.21
CA VAL A 146 13.92 -0.93 -0.95
C VAL A 146 15.43 -1.11 -0.92
N ASP A 147 16.18 -0.02 -0.74
CA ASP A 147 17.64 -0.04 -0.65
C ASP A 147 18.14 -0.92 0.49
N ARG A 148 17.49 -0.88 1.65
CA ARG A 148 17.86 -1.73 2.79
C ARG A 148 17.69 -3.20 2.45
N LEU A 149 16.61 -3.59 1.78
CA LEU A 149 16.38 -4.98 1.36
C LEU A 149 17.40 -5.44 0.32
N LEU A 150 17.76 -4.58 -0.64
CA LEU A 150 18.76 -4.89 -1.65
C LEU A 150 20.16 -5.06 -1.03
N LYS A 151 20.49 -4.24 -0.01
CA LYS A 151 21.76 -4.34 0.74
C LYS A 151 21.81 -5.52 1.71
N SER A 152 20.67 -5.98 2.24
CA SER A 152 20.61 -7.11 3.17
C SER A 152 20.75 -8.47 2.49
N LYS A 153 20.77 -8.52 1.15
CA LYS A 153 21.13 -9.73 0.41
C LYS A 153 22.64 -9.97 0.53
N ALA A 154 23.06 -10.57 1.63
CA ALA A 154 24.34 -11.22 1.86
C ALA A 154 24.09 -12.65 2.36
#